data_AF-A0A973MAM8-F1
#
_entry.id   AF-A0A973MAM8-F1
#
_cell.length_a   1.000
_cell.length_b   1.000
_cell.length_c   1.000
_cell.angle_alpha   90.00
_cell.angle_beta   90.00
_cell.angle_gamma   90.00
#
_symmetry.space_group_name_H-M   'P 1'
#
loop_
_entity.id
_entity.type
_entity.pdbx_description
1 polymer ?
#
loop_
_entity_poly.entity_id
_entity_poly.type
_entity_poly.pdbx_seq_one_letter_code
_entity_poly.pdbx_strand_id
1 'polypeptide(L)'
;MRSKLILIALASTLAACNTPDVDRPDTGVAAVNVPIVTSADYVFDAAAPDGALAPGEAERLNGWFQGLGLGYGDAIYVDGATADAARGQVAAIAGQYGMAVSAG
;
A
#
# COMPACT_ATOMS: atom_id res chain seq x y z
N MET A 1 18.56 -43.75 47.34
CA MET A 1 17.68 -43.54 46.17
C MET A 1 16.37 -42.80 46.52
N ARG A 2 15.71 -43.11 47.64
CA ARG A 2 14.46 -42.45 48.09
C ARG A 2 14.58 -40.92 48.30
N SER A 3 15.68 -40.45 48.89
CA SER A 3 15.91 -39.01 49.12
C SER A 3 16.08 -38.20 47.81
N LYS A 4 16.67 -38.80 46.76
CA LYS A 4 16.80 -38.17 45.44
C LYS A 4 15.44 -38.00 44.74
N LEU A 5 14.53 -38.97 44.92
CA LEU A 5 13.17 -38.91 44.38
C LEU A 5 12.34 -37.81 45.04
N ILE A 6 12.52 -37.59 46.35
CA ILE A 6 11.84 -36.52 47.09
C ILE A 6 12.29 -35.14 46.58
N LEU A 7 13.60 -34.96 46.35
CA LEU A 7 14.14 -33.70 45.82
C LEU A 7 13.62 -33.38 44.41
N ILE A 8 13.50 -34.39 43.55
CA ILE A 8 12.95 -34.23 42.19
C ILE A 8 11.45 -33.88 42.25
N ALA A 9 10.68 -34.55 43.10
CA ALA A 9 9.26 -34.25 43.29
C ALA A 9 9.04 -32.83 43.83
N LEU A 10 9.87 -32.38 44.78
CA LEU A 10 9.78 -31.05 45.36
C LEU A 10 10.23 -29.94 44.40
N ALA A 11 11.17 -30.22 43.49
CA ALA A 11 11.57 -29.28 42.45
C ALA A 11 10.51 -29.13 41.35
N SER A 12 9.78 -30.21 41.04
CA SER A 12 8.75 -30.19 39.99
C SER A 12 7.53 -29.34 40.34
N THR A 13 7.25 -29.09 41.62
CA THR A 13 6.13 -28.22 42.04
C THR A 13 6.40 -26.73 41.83
N LEU A 14 7.67 -26.30 41.68
CA LEU A 14 8.02 -24.91 41.37
C LEU A 14 8.01 -24.61 39.86
N ALA A 15 8.13 -25.63 39.00
CA ALA A 15 8.15 -25.45 37.55
C ALA A 15 6.74 -25.30 36.92
N ALA A 16 5.68 -25.45 37.71
CA ALA A 16 4.29 -25.39 37.23
C ALA A 16 3.72 -23.96 37.14
N CYS A 17 4.43 -22.94 37.61
CA CYS A 17 4.03 -21.54 37.42
C CYS A 17 4.53 -21.00 36.07
N ASN A 18 4.15 -21.64 34.97
CA ASN A 18 4.20 -21.01 33.66
C ASN A 18 2.76 -20.61 33.32
N THR A 19 2.35 -19.43 33.77
CA THR A 19 1.05 -18.87 33.38
C THR A 19 1.07 -18.72 31.86
N PRO A 20 0.17 -19.37 31.10
CA PRO A 20 0.04 -19.06 29.68
C PRO A 20 -0.19 -17.55 29.55
N ASP A 21 0.35 -16.92 28.50
CA ASP A 21 0.33 -15.48 28.18
C ASP A 21 -1.10 -14.88 28.13
N VAL A 22 -1.87 -14.93 29.22
CA VAL A 22 -3.24 -14.40 29.29
C VAL A 22 -3.23 -12.95 29.79
N ASP A 23 -2.21 -12.56 30.56
CA ASP A 23 -2.06 -11.22 31.13
C ASP A 23 -0.63 -10.70 30.97
N ARG A 24 -0.08 -10.73 29.75
CA ARG A 24 1.14 -9.96 29.47
C ARG A 24 0.70 -8.50 29.27
N PRO A 25 0.95 -7.57 30.20
CA PRO A 25 0.61 -6.18 29.95
C PRO A 25 1.37 -5.74 28.69
N ASP A 26 0.68 -5.02 27.81
CA ASP A 26 1.30 -4.42 26.63
C ASP A 26 2.55 -3.67 27.09
N THR A 27 3.72 -4.22 26.78
CA THR A 27 5.02 -3.65 27.17
C THR A 27 5.45 -2.53 26.22
N GLY A 28 4.57 -2.18 25.28
CA GLY A 28 4.69 -1.03 24.39
C GLY A 28 3.96 0.19 24.93
N VAL A 29 4.27 1.34 24.35
CA VAL A 29 3.49 2.57 24.56
C VAL A 29 2.28 2.57 23.62
N ALA A 30 1.09 2.87 24.13
CA ALA A 30 -0.06 3.08 23.28
C ALA A 30 0.15 4.34 22.42
N ALA A 31 -0.03 4.22 21.10
CA ALA A 31 0.06 5.37 20.20
C ALA A 31 -1.11 6.32 20.46
N VAL A 32 -0.82 7.49 21.05
CA VAL A 32 -1.84 8.53 21.33
C VAL A 32 -2.40 9.11 20.03
N ASN A 33 -1.55 9.25 19.01
CA ASN A 33 -1.93 9.78 17.70
C ASN A 33 -1.64 8.72 16.63
N VAL A 34 -2.70 8.24 15.98
CA VAL A 34 -2.60 7.37 14.81
C VAL A 34 -2.73 8.24 13.56
N PRO A 35 -1.83 8.11 12.56
CA PRO A 35 -1.98 8.84 11.31
C PRO A 35 -3.25 8.38 10.60
N ILE A 36 -4.14 9.32 10.30
CA ILE A 36 -5.26 9.10 9.37
C ILE A 36 -4.72 9.33 7.97
N VAL A 37 -4.69 8.29 7.15
CA VAL A 37 -4.35 8.41 5.73
C VAL A 37 -5.66 8.50 4.94
N THR A 38 -5.81 9.58 4.18
CA THR A 38 -6.92 9.75 3.24
C THR A 38 -6.40 9.60 1.81
N SER A 39 -7.06 8.76 1.02
CA SER A 39 -6.84 8.66 -0.43
C SER A 39 -8.09 9.10 -1.18
N ALA A 40 -7.90 9.58 -2.40
CA ALA A 40 -8.97 9.85 -3.34
C ALA A 40 -8.57 9.29 -4.71
N ASP A 41 -9.47 8.52 -5.31
CA ASP A 41 -9.25 7.90 -6.61
C ASP A 41 -10.13 8.60 -7.65
N TYR A 42 -9.53 8.94 -8.79
CA TYR A 42 -10.22 9.59 -9.89
C TYR A 42 -9.98 8.83 -11.18
N VAL A 43 -10.98 8.82 -12.06
CA VAL A 43 -10.92 8.16 -13.36
C VAL A 43 -11.11 9.18 -14.46
N PHE A 44 -10.24 9.11 -15.46
CA PHE A 44 -10.33 9.88 -16.69
C PHE A 44 -10.53 8.92 -17.85
N ASP A 45 -11.66 9.03 -18.52
CA ASP A 45 -11.94 8.29 -19.75
C ASP A 45 -11.30 9.05 -20.92
N ALA A 46 -10.53 8.36 -21.76
CA ALA A 46 -9.84 8.91 -22.91
C ALA A 46 -10.18 8.08 -24.16
N ALA A 47 -10.56 8.77 -25.25
CA ALA A 47 -10.79 8.09 -26.51
C ALA A 47 -9.47 7.59 -27.08
N ALA A 48 -9.32 6.26 -27.20
CA ALA A 48 -8.13 5.64 -27.77
C ALA A 48 -8.47 4.66 -28.90
N PRO A 49 -9.03 5.14 -30.03
CA PRO A 49 -9.26 4.28 -31.18
C PRO A 49 -7.93 3.65 -31.62
N ASP A 50 -7.98 2.36 -31.97
CA ASP A 50 -6.79 1.58 -32.35
C ASP A 50 -5.69 1.51 -31.28
N GLY A 51 -6.02 1.88 -30.04
CA GLY A 51 -5.12 1.78 -28.89
C GLY A 51 -4.19 2.97 -28.65
N ALA A 52 -4.33 4.05 -29.43
CA ALA A 52 -3.60 5.29 -29.26
C ALA A 52 -4.55 6.45 -28.97
N LEU A 53 -4.12 7.42 -28.17
CA LEU A 53 -4.90 8.60 -27.83
C LEU A 53 -5.37 9.34 -29.10
N ALA A 54 -6.66 9.60 -29.18
CA ALA A 54 -7.25 10.39 -30.25
C ALA A 54 -6.72 11.85 -30.22
N PRO A 55 -6.80 12.59 -31.34
CA PRO A 55 -6.41 14.00 -31.36
C PRO A 55 -7.13 14.82 -30.27
N GLY A 56 -6.38 15.60 -29.49
CA GLY A 56 -6.91 16.42 -28.40
C GLY A 56 -6.98 15.74 -27.03
N GLU A 57 -6.84 14.41 -26.96
CA GLU A 57 -6.89 13.66 -25.71
C GLU A 57 -5.68 13.93 -24.81
N ALA A 58 -4.51 14.11 -25.42
CA ALA A 58 -3.30 14.44 -24.70
C ALA A 58 -3.44 15.79 -23.97
N GLU A 59 -4.01 16.79 -24.64
CA GLU A 59 -4.25 18.11 -24.05
C GLU A 59 -5.34 18.05 -22.95
N ARG A 60 -6.41 17.28 -23.16
CA ARG A 60 -7.46 17.12 -22.14
C ARG A 60 -6.93 16.42 -20.89
N LEU A 61 -6.14 15.37 -21.06
CA LEU A 61 -5.48 14.67 -19.95
C LEU A 61 -4.51 15.58 -19.22
N ASN A 62 -3.70 16.35 -19.95
CA ASN A 62 -2.77 17.30 -19.36
C ASN A 62 -3.51 18.36 -18.52
N GLY A 63 -4.59 18.94 -19.04
CA GLY A 63 -5.41 19.89 -18.27
C GLY A 63 -6.04 19.26 -17.02
N TRP A 64 -6.43 17.99 -17.09
CA TRP A 64 -6.94 17.25 -15.94
C TRP A 64 -5.87 17.03 -14.87
N PHE A 65 -4.66 16.62 -15.24
CA PHE A 65 -3.52 16.50 -14.32
C PHE A 65 -3.19 17.83 -13.63
N GLN A 66 -3.21 18.95 -14.36
CA GLN A 66 -3.02 20.27 -13.75
C GLN A 66 -4.12 20.61 -12.76
N GLY A 67 -5.38 20.33 -13.11
CA GLY A 67 -6.53 20.60 -12.23
C GLY A 67 -6.52 19.79 -10.94
N LEU A 68 -5.98 18.56 -10.97
CA LEU A 68 -5.78 17.73 -9.78
C LEU A 68 -4.54 18.13 -8.97
N GLY A 69 -3.61 18.89 -9.57
CA GLY A 69 -2.32 19.17 -8.94
C GLY A 69 -1.45 17.92 -8.84
N LEU A 70 -1.47 17.07 -9.88
CA LEU A 70 -0.75 15.80 -9.92
C LEU A 70 0.72 15.96 -9.53
N GLY A 71 1.22 15.12 -8.63
CA GLY A 71 2.59 15.20 -8.15
C GLY A 71 3.07 13.98 -7.38
N TYR A 72 4.25 14.13 -6.77
CA TYR A 72 4.90 13.05 -6.05
C TYR A 72 4.01 12.49 -4.93
N GLY A 73 3.83 11.16 -4.94
CA GLY A 73 2.96 10.44 -4.02
C GLY A 73 1.68 9.93 -4.68
N ASP A 74 1.30 10.48 -5.84
CA ASP A 74 0.17 9.97 -6.62
C ASP A 74 0.56 8.71 -7.40
N ALA A 75 -0.45 7.95 -7.82
CA ALA A 75 -0.27 6.77 -8.66
C ALA A 75 -1.15 6.87 -9.92
N ILE A 76 -0.57 6.51 -11.07
CA ILE A 76 -1.25 6.57 -12.36
C ILE A 76 -1.29 5.16 -12.94
N TYR A 77 -2.50 4.73 -13.29
CA TYR A 77 -2.76 3.47 -13.96
C TYR A 77 -3.46 3.75 -15.28
N VAL A 78 -3.20 2.91 -16.27
CA VAL A 78 -3.89 2.93 -17.56
C VAL A 78 -4.55 1.58 -17.70
N ASP A 79 -5.85 1.56 -17.97
CA ASP A 79 -6.61 0.36 -18.28
C ASP A 79 -7.04 0.38 -19.76
N GLY A 80 -7.10 -0.80 -20.38
CA GLY A 80 -7.48 -0.99 -21.77
C GLY A 80 -6.79 -2.20 -22.41
N ALA A 81 -7.60 -3.06 -23.05
CA ALA A 81 -7.14 -4.33 -23.63
C ALA A 81 -6.08 -4.17 -24.72
N THR A 82 -6.11 -3.06 -25.47
CA THR A 82 -5.14 -2.74 -26.53
C THR A 82 -4.65 -1.31 -26.31
N ALA A 83 -4.02 -1.03 -25.18
CA ALA A 83 -3.65 0.33 -24.79
C ALA A 83 -2.14 0.58 -24.70
N ASP A 84 -1.28 -0.26 -25.30
CA ASP A 84 0.18 -0.10 -25.16
C ASP A 84 0.70 1.23 -25.71
N ALA A 85 0.18 1.67 -26.87
CA ALA A 85 0.54 2.96 -27.44
C ALA A 85 0.02 4.12 -26.56
N ALA A 86 -1.26 4.07 -26.17
CA ALA A 86 -1.85 5.05 -25.26
C ALA A 86 -1.11 5.11 -23.91
N ARG A 87 -0.69 3.97 -23.34
CA ARG A 87 0.08 3.91 -22.09
C ARG A 87 1.42 4.62 -22.22
N GLY A 88 2.11 4.47 -23.36
CA GLY A 88 3.32 5.23 -23.67
C GLY A 88 3.07 6.74 -23.79
N GLN A 89 1.96 7.14 -24.43
CA GLN A 89 1.59 8.56 -24.56
C GLN A 89 1.21 9.18 -23.21
N VAL A 90 0.44 8.46 -22.39
CA VAL A 90 0.11 8.86 -21.00
C VAL A 90 1.39 8.97 -20.17
N ALA A 91 2.33 8.03 -20.31
CA ALA A 91 3.62 8.08 -19.61
C ALA A 91 4.45 9.30 -20.02
N ALA A 92 4.44 9.69 -21.29
CA ALA A 92 5.13 10.90 -21.76
C ALA A 92 4.52 12.18 -21.14
N ILE A 93 3.21 12.24 -20.96
CA ILE A 93 2.53 13.37 -20.31
C ILE A 93 2.81 13.36 -18.80
N ALA A 94 2.65 12.22 -18.14
CA ALA A 94 2.94 12.03 -16.72
C ALA A 94 4.39 12.40 -16.36
N GLY A 95 5.35 12.10 -17.25
CA GLY A 95 6.75 12.45 -17.09
C GLY A 95 7.01 13.96 -16.95
N GLN A 96 6.12 14.82 -17.50
CA GLN A 96 6.22 16.28 -17.33
C GLN A 96 5.96 16.71 -15.88
N TYR A 97 5.28 15.87 -15.10
CA TYR A 97 5.01 16.04 -13.67
C TYR A 97 6.00 15.25 -12.79
N GLY A 98 7.02 14.61 -13.39
CA GLY A 98 7.94 13.73 -12.67
C GLY A 98 7.31 12.39 -12.26
N MET A 99 6.19 12.02 -12.88
CA MET A 99 5.42 10.82 -12.56
C MET A 99 5.67 9.70 -13.56
N ALA A 100 5.48 8.46 -13.12
CA ALA A 100 5.52 7.28 -13.96
C ALA A 100 4.16 6.57 -13.97
N VAL A 101 3.85 5.90 -15.08
CA VAL A 101 2.68 5.03 -15.17
C VAL A 101 3.05 3.66 -14.61
N SER A 102 2.21 3.16 -13.71
CA SER A 102 2.40 1.84 -13.12
C SER A 102 1.99 0.73 -14.11
N ALA A 103 2.67 -0.41 -14.00
CA ALA A 103 2.19 -1.66 -14.58
C ALA A 103 0.99 -2.12 -13.73
N GLY A 104 -0.21 -1.76 -14.16
CA GLY A 104 -1.46 -2.23 -13.55
C GLY A 104 -1.61 -3.74 -13.63
#